data_AF-A0A949YM59-F1
#
_entry.id   AF-A0A949YM59-F1
#
_cell.length_a   1.000
_cell.length_b   1.000
_cell.length_c   1.000
_cell.angle_alpha   90.00
_cell.angle_beta   90.00
_cell.angle_gamma   90.00
#
_symmetry.space_group_name_H-M   'P 1'
#
loop_
_entity.id
_entity.type
_entity.pdbx_description
1 polymer ?
#
loop_
_entity_poly.entity_id
_entity_poly.type
_entity_poly.pdbx_seq_one_letter_code
_entity_poly.pdbx_strand_id
1 'polypeptide(L)'
;MNVIAPPFTIETAVQQVRAAEDAWNIRDPDRVALTYTEESVWRNRGEFPIGREQIRQFLARKWVRELDYRLVKELWGFRDNRIAVRFQYEWHDDAGQ
;
A
#
# COMPACT_ATOMS: atom_id res chain seq x y z
N MET A 1 -9.89 -18.12 5.00
CA MET A 1 -8.89 -17.06 5.23
C MET A 1 -9.07 -16.58 6.65
N ASN A 2 -7.97 -16.47 7.41
CA ASN A 2 -8.02 -15.88 8.74
C ASN A 2 -8.07 -14.36 8.57
N VAL A 3 -9.06 -13.69 9.15
CA VAL A 3 -9.22 -12.24 9.01
C VAL A 3 -8.17 -11.54 9.89
N ILE A 4 -7.34 -10.69 9.28
CA ILE A 4 -6.41 -9.81 10.01
C ILE A 4 -7.17 -8.51 10.28
N ALA A 5 -7.50 -8.26 11.54
CA ALA A 5 -8.29 -7.10 11.95
C ALA A 5 -7.78 -6.51 13.28
N PRO A 6 -8.04 -5.23 13.54
CA PRO A 6 -7.70 -4.60 14.80
C PRO A 6 -8.63 -5.06 15.96
N PRO A 7 -8.19 -4.97 17.23
CA PRO A 7 -6.87 -4.49 17.65
C PRO A 7 -5.75 -5.46 17.25
N PHE A 8 -4.63 -4.91 16.78
CA PHE A 8 -3.52 -5.73 16.31
C PHE A 8 -2.69 -6.29 17.46
N THR A 9 -2.18 -7.51 17.29
CA THR A 9 -1.03 -8.06 18.03
C THR A 9 0.24 -7.81 17.21
N ILE A 10 1.40 -8.12 17.78
CA ILE A 10 2.65 -8.07 17.00
C ILE A 10 2.58 -9.00 15.79
N GLU A 11 2.06 -10.22 15.94
CA GLU A 11 1.97 -11.17 14.83
C GLU A 11 1.02 -10.66 13.74
N THR A 12 -0.17 -10.19 14.12
CA THR A 12 -1.16 -9.74 13.12
C THR A 12 -0.76 -8.41 12.48
N ALA A 13 -0.04 -7.53 13.19
CA ALA A 13 0.55 -6.32 12.59
C ALA A 13 1.62 -6.68 11.54
N VAL A 14 2.54 -7.61 11.85
CA VAL A 14 3.55 -8.07 10.87
C VAL A 14 2.88 -8.74 9.67
N GLN A 15 1.86 -9.57 9.89
CA GLN A 15 1.09 -10.19 8.82
C GLN A 15 0.38 -9.15 7.94
N GLN A 16 -0.21 -8.11 8.54
CA GLN A 16 -0.86 -7.02 7.80
C GLN A 16 0.16 -6.26 6.93
N VAL A 17 1.35 -6.00 7.46
CA VAL A 17 2.43 -5.32 6.71
C VAL A 17 2.90 -6.17 5.53
N ARG A 18 3.09 -7.48 5.73
CA ARG A 18 3.47 -8.42 4.67
C ARG A 18 2.39 -8.57 3.60
N ALA A 19 1.13 -8.73 3.99
CA ALA A 19 0.02 -8.79 3.05
C ALA A 19 -0.08 -7.50 2.20
N ALA A 20 0.18 -6.34 2.80
CA ALA A 20 0.25 -5.08 2.08
C ALA A 20 1.49 -4.98 1.16
N GLU A 21 2.65 -5.49 1.56
CA GLU A 21 3.84 -5.58 0.68
C GLU A 21 3.55 -6.44 -0.55
N ASP A 22 3.01 -7.64 -0.35
CA ASP A 22 2.66 -8.59 -1.41
C ASP A 22 1.67 -7.97 -2.40
N ALA A 23 0.58 -7.37 -1.89
CA ALA A 23 -0.43 -6.73 -2.73
C ALA A 23 0.16 -5.62 -3.61
N TRP A 24 1.04 -4.78 -3.05
CA TRP A 24 1.66 -3.68 -3.79
C TRP A 24 2.68 -4.18 -4.82
N ASN A 25 3.40 -5.28 -4.57
CA ASN A 25 4.34 -5.88 -5.52
C ASN A 25 3.64 -6.57 -6.71
N ILE A 26 2.34 -6.88 -6.63
CA ILE A 26 1.54 -7.32 -7.78
C ILE A 26 1.40 -6.18 -8.81
N ARG A 27 1.46 -4.91 -8.38
CA ARG A 27 1.29 -3.72 -9.23
C ARG A 27 -0.05 -3.70 -9.98
N ASP A 28 -1.10 -4.21 -9.34
CA ASP A 28 -2.47 -4.24 -9.84
C ASP A 28 -3.33 -3.22 -9.08
N PRO A 29 -3.72 -2.10 -9.73
CA PRO A 29 -4.51 -1.04 -9.10
C PRO A 29 -5.83 -1.52 -8.51
N ASP A 30 -6.52 -2.43 -9.21
CA ASP A 30 -7.84 -2.89 -8.80
C ASP A 30 -7.72 -3.76 -7.55
N ARG A 31 -6.74 -4.67 -7.51
CA ARG A 31 -6.51 -5.52 -6.33
C ARG A 31 -6.04 -4.74 -5.11
N VAL A 32 -5.14 -3.76 -5.29
CA VAL A 32 -4.67 -2.94 -4.16
C VAL A 32 -5.78 -2.03 -3.64
N ALA A 33 -6.59 -1.42 -4.51
CA ALA A 33 -7.68 -0.53 -4.11
C ALA A 33 -8.74 -1.23 -3.24
N LEU A 34 -8.98 -2.54 -3.45
CA LEU A 34 -9.92 -3.32 -2.62
C LEU A 34 -9.52 -3.44 -1.15
N THR A 35 -8.26 -3.17 -0.79
CA THR A 35 -7.82 -3.15 0.61
C THR A 35 -8.23 -1.88 1.37
N TYR A 36 -8.85 -0.93 0.67
CA TYR A 36 -9.28 0.36 1.21
C TYR A 36 -10.82 0.49 1.19
N THR A 37 -11.36 1.16 2.20
CA THR A 37 -12.79 1.49 2.26
C THR A 37 -13.19 2.46 1.15
N GLU A 38 -14.47 2.50 0.81
CA GLU A 38 -15.00 3.39 -0.23
C GLU A 38 -14.79 4.86 0.09
N GLU A 39 -14.76 5.21 1.38
CA GLU A 39 -14.52 6.55 1.94
C GLU A 39 -13.05 6.79 2.34
N SER A 40 -12.11 5.96 1.90
CA SER A 40 -10.71 6.08 2.32
C SER A 40 -10.10 7.43 1.91
N VAL A 41 -9.42 8.09 2.85
CA VAL A 41 -8.76 9.38 2.63
C VAL A 41 -7.25 9.19 2.69
N TRP A 42 -6.55 9.52 1.61
CA TRP A 42 -5.09 9.43 1.55
C TRP A 42 -4.43 10.79 1.46
N ARG A 43 -3.19 10.83 1.93
CA ARG A 43 -2.20 11.80 1.48
C ARG A 43 -0.99 11.01 0.99
N ASN A 44 -0.69 11.09 -0.31
CA ASN A 44 0.51 10.53 -0.90
C ASN A 44 1.39 11.67 -1.41
N ARG A 45 2.50 11.96 -0.72
CA ARG A 45 3.34 13.13 -1.01
C ARG A 45 2.48 14.42 -1.07
N GLY A 46 2.31 15.00 -2.26
CA GLY A 46 1.48 16.19 -2.50
C GLY A 46 0.10 15.90 -3.12
N GLU A 47 -0.28 14.65 -3.33
CA GLU A 47 -1.58 14.23 -3.85
C GLU A 47 -2.52 13.75 -2.73
N PHE A 48 -3.82 13.99 -2.88
CA PHE A 48 -4.85 13.68 -1.87
C PHE A 48 -6.02 12.87 -2.47
N PRO A 49 -5.82 11.59 -2.80
CA PRO A 49 -6.92 10.74 -3.25
C PRO A 49 -8.00 10.58 -2.17
N ILE A 50 -9.26 10.84 -2.54
CA ILE A 50 -10.43 10.65 -1.69
C ILE A 50 -11.33 9.59 -2.32
N GLY A 51 -11.52 8.51 -1.57
CA GLY A 51 -12.30 7.35 -1.94
C GLY A 51 -11.56 6.32 -2.79
N ARG A 52 -12.11 5.10 -2.81
CA ARG A 52 -11.47 3.94 -3.47
C ARG A 52 -11.18 4.18 -4.95
N GLU A 53 -12.08 4.84 -5.67
CA GLU A 53 -11.90 5.09 -7.11
C GLU A 53 -10.71 6.02 -7.39
N GLN A 54 -10.53 7.08 -6.60
CA GLN A 54 -9.38 7.97 -6.78
C GLN A 54 -8.06 7.29 -6.40
N ILE A 55 -8.09 6.41 -5.38
CA ILE A 55 -6.94 5.56 -5.02
C ILE A 55 -6.56 4.65 -6.19
N ARG A 56 -7.54 3.98 -6.81
CA ARG A 56 -7.34 3.11 -7.97
C ARG A 56 -6.72 3.87 -9.15
N GLN A 57 -7.24 5.06 -9.46
CA GLN A 57 -6.69 5.92 -10.52
C GLN A 57 -5.27 6.40 -10.21
N PHE A 58 -4.99 6.76 -8.95
CA PHE A 58 -3.65 7.11 -8.50
C PHE A 58 -2.66 5.95 -8.71
N LEU A 59 -3.04 4.74 -8.28
CA LEU A 59 -2.22 3.54 -8.43
C LEU A 59 -1.98 3.19 -9.90
N ALA A 60 -2.99 3.35 -10.77
CA ALA A 60 -2.83 3.16 -12.21
C ALA A 60 -1.78 4.12 -12.80
N ARG A 61 -1.84 5.41 -12.47
CA ARG A 61 -0.81 6.39 -12.91
C ARG A 61 0.57 6.07 -12.35
N LYS A 62 0.64 5.66 -11.08
CA LYS A 62 1.88 5.31 -10.39
C LYS A 62 2.64 4.23 -11.17
N TRP A 63 2.00 3.12 -11.50
CA TRP A 63 2.67 1.98 -12.14
C TRP A 63 2.78 2.07 -13.67
N VAL A 64 2.16 3.07 -14.30
CA VAL A 64 2.55 3.48 -15.67
C VAL A 64 3.93 4.15 -15.67
N ARG A 65 4.25 4.92 -14.63
CA ARG A 65 5.51 5.64 -14.51
C ARG A 65 6.61 4.83 -13.84
N GLU A 66 6.28 4.12 -12.77
CA GLU A 66 7.23 3.41 -11.93
C GLU A 66 7.43 1.97 -12.41
N LEU A 67 8.28 1.80 -13.41
CA LEU A 67 8.57 0.51 -14.04
C LEU A 67 9.46 -0.36 -13.16
N ASP A 68 9.33 -1.69 -13.33
CA ASP A 68 10.04 -2.71 -12.54
C ASP A 68 9.99 -2.48 -11.01
N TYR A 69 8.92 -1.85 -10.55
CA TYR A 69 8.68 -1.51 -9.16
C TYR A 69 8.84 -2.72 -8.22
N ARG A 70 9.72 -2.59 -7.23
CA ARG A 70 9.93 -3.57 -6.15
C ARG A 70 9.91 -2.86 -4.80
N LEU A 71 9.05 -3.32 -3.90
CA LEU A 71 8.81 -2.71 -2.59
C LEU A 71 9.14 -3.68 -1.46
N VAL A 72 9.78 -3.13 -0.43
CA VAL A 72 9.94 -3.77 0.88
C VAL A 72 9.31 -2.88 1.94
N LYS A 73 8.51 -3.47 2.83
CA LYS A 73 7.88 -2.88 4.00
C LYS A 73 8.34 -3.59 5.27
N GLU A 74 8.48 -2.83 6.33
CA GLU A 74 8.84 -3.33 7.65
C GLU A 74 7.98 -2.62 8.70
N LEU A 75 7.50 -3.39 9.68
CA LEU A 75 6.76 -2.85 10.83
C LEU A 75 7.69 -1.94 11.65
N TRP A 76 7.26 -0.71 11.89
CA TRP A 76 7.94 0.18 12.84
C TRP A 76 7.30 0.14 14.23
N GLY A 77 5.98 0.07 14.29
CA GLY A 77 5.22 -0.03 15.52
C GLY A 77 3.72 -0.10 15.24
N PHE A 78 2.93 -0.47 16.24
CA PHE A 78 1.48 -0.52 16.13
C PHE A 78 0.84 -0.16 17.45
N ARG A 79 -0.41 0.31 17.40
CA ARG A 79 -1.24 0.58 18.57
C ARG A 79 -2.70 0.51 18.17
N ASP A 80 -3.48 -0.31 18.84
CA ASP A 80 -4.90 -0.52 18.61
C ASP A 80 -5.18 -0.82 17.13
N ASN A 81 -5.76 0.13 16.38
CA ASN A 81 -6.08 0.02 14.97
C ASN A 81 -5.09 0.72 14.02
N ARG A 82 -3.92 1.15 14.52
CA ARG A 82 -2.92 1.89 13.75
C ARG A 82 -1.63 1.10 13.62
N ILE A 83 -1.04 1.14 12.43
CA ILE A 83 0.26 0.56 12.12
C ILE A 83 1.15 1.65 11.52
N ALA A 84 2.34 1.82 12.08
CA ALA A 84 3.42 2.61 11.49
C ALA A 84 4.35 1.66 10.72
N VAL A 85 4.68 2.02 9.48
CA VAL A 85 5.44 1.17 8.55
C VAL A 85 6.60 1.98 7.98
N ARG A 86 7.79 1.38 7.95
CA ARG A 86 8.93 1.85 7.14
C ARG A 86 8.93 1.08 5.82
N PHE A 87 9.33 1.72 4.73
CA PHE A 87 9.39 1.05 3.44
C PHE A 87 10.40 1.70 2.50
N GLN A 88 10.89 0.92 1.54
CA GLN A 88 11.69 1.38 0.41
C GLN A 88 11.19 0.71 -0.86
N TYR A 89 11.31 1.39 -2.00
CA TYR A 89 11.08 0.77 -3.29
C TYR A 89 12.07 1.27 -4.33
N GLU A 90 12.43 0.38 -5.22
CA GLU A 90 13.25 0.64 -6.40
C GLU A 90 12.35 0.55 -7.63
N TRP A 91 12.63 1.38 -8.63
CA TRP A 91 11.92 1.47 -9.90
C TRP A 91 12.78 2.30 -10.86
N HIS A 92 12.42 2.30 -12.14
CA HIS A 92 12.95 3.24 -13.13
C HIS A 92 11.84 3.81 -14.02
N ASP A 93 12.06 4.97 -14.63
CA ASP A 93 11.12 5.53 -15.61
C ASP A 93 11.30 4.95 -17.03
N ASP A 94 10.52 5.43 -17.99
CA ASP A 94 10.58 4.99 -19.40
C ASP A 94 11.85 5.43 -20.13
N ALA A 95 12.62 6.36 -19.56
CA ALA A 95 13.96 6.74 -20.00
C ALA A 95 15.07 5.90 -19.32
N GLY A 96 14.72 5.06 -18.34
CA GLY A 96 15.66 4.19 -17.61
C GLY A 96 16.38 4.87 -16.46
N GLN A 97 15.89 6.02 -15.97
CA GLN A 97 16.42 6.73 -14.79
C GLN A 97 15.85 6.18 -13.48
#